data_AF-A0A382Q0E3-F1
#
_entry.id   AF-A0A382Q0E3-F1
#
_cell.length_a   1.000
_cell.length_b   1.000
_cell.length_c   1.000
_cell.angle_alpha   90.00
_cell.angle_beta   90.00
_cell.angle_gamma   90.00
#
_symmetry.space_group_name_H-M   'P 1'
#
loop_
_entity.id
_entity.type
_entity.pdbx_description
1 polymer ?
#
loop_
_entity_poly.entity_id
_entity_poly.type
_entity_poly.pdbx_seq_one_letter_code
_entity_poly.pdbx_strand_id
1 'polypeptide(L)'
;RSVMNNACIPYKSVMLPSMLKPTFWISILMLFDVPEIQPAETYGNFHTMGVVLDAPKGVAPAKIREVRLFQVQNGKSRRLLDPVQVHNYSYYAGSVFGLQPGTEYRFRAELVDAGGKVFHREEFNGRTRPEPSEPPKARREIHVATNGNDANPGTATQPKRTLAEALENANQAGTHVILHGGVYFEGDLPAVGKGTAEAPIVIRGAKGKTAIIDGSDRACLSATWKNLGSGYFSAPFVGSTKVVCVENKKTGEVRRLYPVGSLPNLKARKVGRSTFGTYKITEAFFCTGKELVIYCPYYKSGETVIHAARRGSVAEHSRSRHVVYSDLTCQFFHGQV
;
A
#
# COMPACT_ATOMS: atom_id res chain seq x y z
N ARG A 1 -14.50 -11.10 23.02
CA ARG A 1 -13.81 -10.89 24.32
C ARG A 1 -14.06 -9.45 24.74
N SER A 2 -14.94 -9.28 25.72
CA SER A 2 -15.31 -8.03 26.38
C SER A 2 -14.10 -7.34 27.01
N VAL A 3 -14.03 -5.99 26.96
CA VAL A 3 -13.80 -5.14 28.16
C VAL A 3 -14.47 -3.78 27.92
N MET A 4 -15.51 -3.52 28.70
CA MET A 4 -16.09 -2.21 29.02
C MET A 4 -15.08 -1.32 29.76
N ASN A 5 -15.15 0.00 29.57
CA ASN A 5 -14.74 0.93 30.63
C ASN A 5 -15.83 1.98 30.85
N ASN A 6 -16.49 1.82 31.99
CA ASN A 6 -17.34 2.81 32.63
C ASN A 6 -16.48 3.96 33.19
N ALA A 7 -17.00 5.19 33.10
CA ALA A 7 -16.73 6.22 34.08
C ALA A 7 -18.07 6.88 34.46
N CYS A 8 -18.39 6.78 35.75
CA CYS A 8 -19.53 7.33 36.46
C CYS A 8 -19.07 8.68 37.09
N ILE A 9 -19.85 9.78 37.18
CA ILE A 9 -20.71 10.28 38.29
C ILE A 9 -20.74 11.84 38.14
N PRO A 10 -21.68 12.70 38.64
CA PRO A 10 -22.99 12.49 39.29
C PRO A 10 -24.20 13.24 38.69
N TYR A 11 -25.35 12.75 39.14
CA TYR A 11 -26.69 13.34 39.24
C TYR A 11 -26.76 14.78 39.79
N LYS A 12 -27.68 15.58 39.24
CA LYS A 12 -28.53 16.51 40.00
C LYS A 12 -29.98 16.35 39.55
N SER A 13 -30.83 16.00 40.52
CA SER A 13 -32.27 15.87 40.46
C SER A 13 -32.96 17.24 40.55
N VAL A 14 -33.96 17.47 39.69
CA VAL A 14 -35.01 18.48 39.93
C VAL A 14 -36.37 17.89 39.49
N MET A 15 -37.38 18.12 40.32
CA MET A 15 -38.72 17.51 40.37
C MET A 15 -39.65 17.80 39.17
N LEU A 16 -40.53 16.82 38.92
CA LEU A 16 -41.83 16.90 38.21
C LEU A 16 -42.85 17.78 38.98
N PRO A 17 -43.94 18.34 38.36
CA PRO A 17 -45.09 17.57 37.82
C PRO A 17 -45.64 18.16 36.48
N SER A 18 -46.38 17.45 35.63
CA SER A 18 -47.79 17.10 35.85
C SER A 18 -48.32 16.14 34.78
N MET A 19 -49.33 15.37 35.19
CA MET A 19 -50.00 14.29 34.48
C MET A 19 -50.61 14.66 33.12
N LEU A 20 -50.37 13.81 32.12
CA LEU A 20 -51.31 13.53 31.02
C LEU A 20 -51.34 12.01 30.79
N LYS A 21 -52.53 11.42 30.89
CA LYS A 21 -52.78 9.99 30.66
C LYS A 21 -52.62 9.67 29.16
N PRO A 22 -51.86 8.63 28.75
CA PRO A 22 -51.96 8.11 27.40
C PRO A 22 -52.90 6.90 27.35
N THR A 23 -53.91 7.02 26.51
CA THR A 23 -54.76 5.96 25.98
C THR A 23 -53.91 4.82 25.39
N PHE A 24 -54.22 3.58 25.78
CA PHE A 24 -53.66 2.35 25.20
C PHE A 24 -54.01 2.28 23.71
N TRP A 25 -53.02 2.44 22.84
CA TRP A 25 -53.06 1.98 21.45
C TRP A 25 -52.25 0.68 21.39
N ILE A 26 -52.95 -0.45 21.24
CA ILE A 26 -52.32 -1.74 20.94
C ILE A 26 -51.94 -1.70 19.46
N SER A 27 -50.70 -1.31 19.16
CA SER A 27 -50.11 -1.54 17.85
C SER A 27 -49.66 -3.00 17.79
N ILE A 28 -50.36 -3.82 17.01
CA ILE A 28 -49.89 -5.14 16.59
C ILE A 28 -48.62 -4.92 15.78
N LEU A 29 -47.46 -5.16 16.39
CA LEU A 29 -46.18 -5.22 15.72
C LEU A 29 -46.11 -6.58 15.03
N MET A 30 -46.39 -6.64 13.72
CA MET A 30 -46.04 -7.82 12.92
C MET A 30 -44.51 -7.88 12.83
N LEU A 31 -43.91 -8.75 13.64
CA LEU A 31 -42.51 -9.17 13.52
C LEU A 31 -42.40 -10.00 12.23
N PHE A 32 -42.12 -9.34 11.12
CA PHE A 32 -41.46 -10.02 10.02
C PHE A 32 -40.02 -10.27 10.47
N ASP A 33 -39.61 -11.53 10.51
CA ASP A 33 -38.20 -11.92 10.58
C ASP A 33 -37.51 -11.35 9.32
N VAL A 34 -37.02 -10.12 9.42
CA VAL A 34 -36.11 -9.58 8.42
C VAL A 34 -34.83 -10.39 8.58
N PRO A 35 -34.41 -11.19 7.58
CA PRO A 35 -33.18 -11.94 7.71
C PRO A 35 -32.05 -10.95 7.98
N GLU A 36 -31.39 -11.13 9.12
CA GLU A 36 -30.21 -10.37 9.53
C GLU A 36 -29.14 -10.58 8.45
N ILE A 37 -28.93 -9.55 7.63
CA ILE A 37 -27.90 -9.50 6.60
C ILE A 37 -26.74 -8.70 7.18
N GLN A 38 -25.52 -9.22 7.04
CA GLN A 38 -24.36 -8.38 7.32
C GLN A 38 -24.32 -7.27 6.26
N PRO A 39 -24.28 -6.00 6.67
CA PRO A 39 -24.26 -4.90 5.73
C PRO A 39 -23.03 -5.00 4.83
N ALA A 40 -23.19 -4.62 3.55
CA ALA A 40 -22.08 -4.47 2.64
C ALA A 40 -20.87 -3.78 3.28
N GLU A 41 -19.70 -4.40 3.15
CA GLU A 41 -18.46 -3.81 3.65
C GLU A 41 -17.80 -2.98 2.55
N THR A 42 -17.33 -1.78 2.91
CA THR A 42 -16.63 -0.90 1.99
C THR A 42 -15.25 -0.52 2.51
N TYR A 43 -14.26 -0.62 1.64
CA TYR A 43 -12.86 -0.36 1.94
C TYR A 43 -12.32 0.70 1.00
N GLY A 44 -12.49 1.97 1.38
CA GLY A 44 -11.99 3.10 0.61
C GLY A 44 -10.48 3.27 0.71
N ASN A 45 -9.83 3.50 -0.45
CA ASN A 45 -8.55 4.22 -0.52
C ASN A 45 -8.81 5.63 -1.07
N PHE A 46 -7.85 6.27 -1.74
CA PHE A 46 -8.02 7.65 -2.23
C PHE A 46 -9.00 7.74 -3.42
N HIS A 47 -8.79 6.93 -4.46
CA HIS A 47 -9.55 7.03 -5.72
C HIS A 47 -10.35 5.78 -6.10
N THR A 48 -10.32 4.77 -5.23
CA THR A 48 -10.99 3.50 -5.45
C THR A 48 -11.56 2.96 -4.13
N MET A 49 -12.41 1.97 -4.25
CA MET A 49 -13.06 1.34 -3.09
C MET A 49 -13.29 -0.13 -3.37
N GLY A 50 -12.85 -0.98 -2.43
CA GLY A 50 -13.29 -2.37 -2.38
C GLY A 50 -14.71 -2.46 -1.83
N VAL A 51 -15.53 -3.28 -2.44
CA VAL A 51 -16.90 -3.58 -1.98
C VAL A 51 -17.00 -5.09 -1.79
N VAL A 52 -17.46 -5.50 -0.61
CA VAL A 52 -17.73 -6.91 -0.29
C VAL A 52 -19.20 -7.05 0.11
N LEU A 53 -19.88 -8.00 -0.52
CA LEU A 53 -21.30 -8.26 -0.35
C LEU A 53 -21.50 -9.72 -0.01
N ASP A 54 -22.12 -10.02 1.13
CA ASP A 54 -22.52 -11.38 1.46
C ASP A 54 -23.76 -11.81 0.67
N ALA A 55 -23.83 -13.10 0.35
CA ALA A 55 -25.09 -13.68 -0.09
C ALA A 55 -26.12 -13.60 1.06
N PRO A 56 -27.40 -13.29 0.78
CA PRO A 56 -28.43 -13.29 1.80
C PRO A 56 -28.50 -14.64 2.51
N LYS A 57 -28.76 -14.61 3.83
CA LYS A 57 -28.80 -15.82 4.67
C LYS A 57 -29.71 -16.89 4.06
N GLY A 58 -29.18 -18.10 3.87
CA GLY A 58 -29.90 -19.23 3.28
C GLY A 58 -29.96 -19.24 1.74
N VAL A 59 -29.38 -18.24 1.06
CA VAL A 59 -29.24 -18.24 -0.40
C VAL A 59 -27.93 -18.90 -0.79
N ALA A 60 -28.03 -20.07 -1.44
CA ALA A 60 -26.87 -20.74 -2.01
C ALA A 60 -26.29 -19.91 -3.17
N PRO A 61 -24.96 -19.78 -3.30
CA PRO A 61 -24.34 -19.01 -4.39
C PRO A 61 -24.76 -19.43 -5.79
N ALA A 62 -25.07 -20.72 -5.99
CA ALA A 62 -25.57 -21.24 -7.27
C ALA A 62 -26.92 -20.63 -7.72
N LYS A 63 -27.68 -20.00 -6.80
CA LYS A 63 -28.92 -19.27 -7.13
C LYS A 63 -28.66 -17.83 -7.60
N ILE A 64 -27.44 -17.33 -7.45
CA ILE A 64 -27.03 -15.97 -7.79
C ILE A 64 -26.28 -16.04 -9.11
N ARG A 65 -26.91 -15.60 -10.19
CA ARG A 65 -26.28 -15.53 -11.51
C ARG A 65 -25.35 -14.32 -11.63
N GLU A 66 -25.77 -13.20 -11.04
CA GLU A 66 -25.15 -11.89 -11.25
C GLU A 66 -25.39 -11.00 -10.03
N VAL A 67 -24.37 -10.25 -9.62
CA VAL A 67 -24.47 -9.20 -8.60
C VAL A 67 -24.21 -7.87 -9.28
N ARG A 68 -25.26 -7.08 -9.50
CA ARG A 68 -25.15 -5.79 -10.17
C ARG A 68 -24.85 -4.70 -9.16
N LEU A 69 -23.81 -3.93 -9.41
CA LEU A 69 -23.43 -2.81 -8.54
C LEU A 69 -23.70 -1.47 -9.23
N PHE A 70 -24.24 -0.53 -8.48
CA PHE A 70 -24.56 0.81 -8.94
C PHE A 70 -24.03 1.85 -7.97
N GLN A 71 -23.51 2.95 -8.49
CA GLN A 71 -23.35 4.19 -7.74
C GLN A 71 -24.65 5.00 -7.84
N VAL A 72 -25.16 5.48 -6.71
CA VAL A 72 -26.41 6.23 -6.61
C VAL A 72 -26.09 7.67 -6.22
N GLN A 73 -26.52 8.63 -7.04
CA GLN A 73 -26.30 10.06 -6.77
C GLN A 73 -27.47 10.89 -7.34
N ASN A 74 -28.06 11.76 -6.53
CA ASN A 74 -29.16 12.67 -6.92
C ASN A 74 -30.31 11.95 -7.67
N GLY A 75 -30.73 10.78 -7.18
CA GLY A 75 -31.78 9.97 -7.80
C GLY A 75 -31.38 9.23 -9.09
N LYS A 76 -30.15 9.42 -9.59
CA LYS A 76 -29.60 8.69 -10.74
C LYS A 76 -28.75 7.51 -10.26
N SER A 77 -28.79 6.41 -11.03
CA SER A 77 -27.96 5.23 -10.79
C SER A 77 -27.02 5.01 -11.98
N ARG A 78 -25.71 4.90 -11.73
CA ARG A 78 -24.71 4.52 -12.74
C ARG A 78 -24.25 3.09 -12.46
N ARG A 79 -24.39 2.20 -13.44
CA ARG A 79 -23.88 0.82 -13.33
C ARG A 79 -22.36 0.81 -13.27
N LEU A 80 -21.81 0.02 -12.36
CA LEU A 80 -20.38 -0.18 -12.13
C LEU A 80 -19.97 -1.59 -12.59
N LEU A 81 -18.69 -1.93 -12.40
CA LEU A 81 -18.25 -3.30 -12.55
C LEU A 81 -18.94 -4.18 -11.49
N ASP A 82 -19.50 -5.29 -11.95
CA ASP A 82 -20.25 -6.22 -11.11
C ASP A 82 -19.29 -7.00 -10.19
N PRO A 83 -19.57 -7.06 -8.87
CA PRO A 83 -18.89 -7.95 -7.95
C PRO A 83 -18.99 -9.41 -8.40
N VAL A 84 -17.91 -10.16 -8.23
CA VAL A 84 -17.83 -11.57 -8.60
C VAL A 84 -17.69 -12.44 -7.36
N GLN A 85 -18.21 -13.66 -7.43
CA GLN A 85 -18.08 -14.61 -6.35
C GLN A 85 -16.59 -14.90 -6.11
N VAL A 86 -16.15 -14.81 -4.86
CA VAL A 86 -14.78 -15.16 -4.51
C VAL A 86 -14.72 -16.66 -4.23
N HIS A 87 -14.02 -17.38 -5.11
CA HIS A 87 -13.87 -18.84 -5.01
C HIS A 87 -15.22 -19.55 -4.85
N ASN A 88 -15.38 -20.41 -3.83
CA ASN A 88 -16.63 -21.09 -3.49
C ASN A 88 -17.31 -20.48 -2.24
N TYR A 89 -16.91 -19.27 -1.83
CA TYR A 89 -17.48 -18.61 -0.66
C TYR A 89 -18.86 -18.01 -0.97
N SER A 90 -19.60 -17.71 0.10
CA SER A 90 -20.91 -17.06 0.02
C SER A 90 -20.80 -15.52 0.05
N TYR A 91 -19.77 -14.96 -0.56
CA TYR A 91 -19.62 -13.51 -0.71
C TYR A 91 -19.04 -13.14 -2.09
N TYR A 92 -19.27 -11.89 -2.45
CA TYR A 92 -18.94 -11.29 -3.73
C TYR A 92 -18.08 -10.06 -3.51
N ALA A 93 -17.02 -9.92 -4.28
CA ALA A 93 -16.11 -8.79 -4.16
C ALA A 93 -16.00 -8.03 -5.48
N GLY A 94 -15.98 -6.70 -5.39
CA GLY A 94 -15.81 -5.79 -6.51
C GLY A 94 -14.88 -4.64 -6.17
N SER A 95 -14.42 -3.94 -7.20
CA SER A 95 -13.64 -2.71 -7.07
C SER A 95 -14.31 -1.58 -7.84
N VAL A 96 -14.51 -0.46 -7.16
CA VAL A 96 -15.03 0.77 -7.75
C VAL A 96 -13.85 1.69 -8.03
N PHE A 97 -13.74 2.18 -9.26
CA PHE A 97 -12.65 3.05 -9.70
C PHE A 97 -13.15 4.45 -10.06
N GLY A 98 -12.24 5.42 -10.09
CA GLY A 98 -12.52 6.80 -10.51
C GLY A 98 -13.32 7.61 -9.48
N LEU A 99 -13.09 7.32 -8.19
CA LEU A 99 -13.68 8.08 -7.09
C LEU A 99 -12.81 9.29 -6.73
N GLN A 100 -13.43 10.28 -6.09
CA GLN A 100 -12.76 11.44 -5.53
C GLN A 100 -12.31 11.13 -4.09
N PRO A 101 -11.12 11.57 -3.67
CA PRO A 101 -10.66 11.41 -2.28
C PRO A 101 -11.59 12.12 -1.28
N GLY A 102 -11.60 11.60 -0.04
CA GLY A 102 -12.32 12.20 1.09
C GLY A 102 -13.84 12.33 0.90
N THR A 103 -14.41 11.57 -0.02
CA THR A 103 -15.79 11.73 -0.49
C THR A 103 -16.63 10.52 -0.08
N GLU A 104 -17.85 10.77 0.40
CA GLU A 104 -18.82 9.72 0.68
C GLU A 104 -19.67 9.42 -0.55
N TYR A 105 -19.90 8.14 -0.79
CA TYR A 105 -20.64 7.59 -1.91
C TYR A 105 -21.75 6.69 -1.39
N ARG A 106 -22.89 6.72 -2.08
CA ARG A 106 -23.98 5.76 -1.91
C ARG A 106 -23.97 4.78 -3.06
N PHE A 107 -24.16 3.51 -2.75
CA PHE A 107 -24.20 2.42 -3.69
C PHE A 107 -25.49 1.63 -3.53
N ARG A 108 -25.80 0.85 -4.57
CA ARG A 108 -26.85 -0.15 -4.56
C ARG A 108 -26.31 -1.43 -5.17
N ALA A 109 -26.52 -2.56 -4.49
CA ALA A 109 -26.32 -3.89 -5.05
C ALA A 109 -27.68 -4.54 -5.34
N GLU A 110 -27.74 -5.30 -6.44
CA GLU A 110 -28.89 -6.10 -6.84
C GLU A 110 -28.41 -7.52 -7.16
N LEU A 111 -28.91 -8.51 -6.41
CA LEU A 111 -28.64 -9.92 -6.70
C LEU A 111 -29.72 -10.46 -7.63
N VAL A 112 -29.26 -11.08 -8.70
CA VAL A 112 -30.08 -11.50 -9.82
C VAL A 112 -30.02 -13.02 -9.95
N ASP A 113 -31.17 -13.65 -10.09
CA ASP A 113 -31.25 -15.09 -10.30
C ASP A 113 -30.95 -15.51 -11.75
N ALA A 114 -31.02 -16.81 -12.00
CA ALA A 114 -30.81 -17.40 -13.31
C ALA A 114 -31.81 -16.88 -14.37
N GLY A 115 -33.04 -16.53 -13.96
CA GLY A 115 -34.09 -15.98 -14.81
C GLY A 115 -33.99 -14.48 -15.03
N GLY A 116 -32.98 -13.81 -14.46
CA GLY A 116 -32.79 -12.36 -14.60
C GLY A 116 -33.61 -11.52 -13.62
N LYS A 117 -34.32 -12.14 -12.68
CA LYS A 117 -35.11 -11.44 -11.66
C LYS A 117 -34.19 -10.96 -10.53
N VAL A 118 -34.29 -9.67 -10.20
CA VAL A 118 -33.70 -9.13 -8.97
C VAL A 118 -34.51 -9.66 -7.79
N PHE A 119 -33.91 -10.52 -6.97
CA PHE A 119 -34.58 -11.10 -5.81
C PHE A 119 -34.08 -10.51 -4.48
N HIS A 120 -32.94 -9.82 -4.50
CA HIS A 120 -32.45 -9.06 -3.36
C HIS A 120 -31.85 -7.73 -3.83
N ARG A 121 -32.04 -6.69 -3.00
CA ARG A 121 -31.55 -5.33 -3.21
C ARG A 121 -31.11 -4.77 -1.87
N GLU A 122 -29.92 -4.19 -1.85
CA GLU A 122 -29.41 -3.45 -0.69
C GLU A 122 -28.76 -2.14 -1.13
N GLU A 123 -28.86 -1.13 -0.28
CA GLU A 123 -28.16 0.13 -0.46
C GLU A 123 -27.25 0.37 0.73
N PHE A 124 -26.05 0.89 0.45
CA PHE A 124 -25.01 1.08 1.44
C PHE A 124 -24.14 2.27 1.07
N ASN A 125 -23.38 2.74 2.06
CA ASN A 125 -22.45 3.84 1.87
C ASN A 125 -21.01 3.34 1.93
N GLY A 126 -20.12 4.06 1.28
CA GLY A 126 -18.69 3.93 1.48
C GLY A 126 -18.01 5.28 1.33
N ARG A 127 -16.86 5.44 1.97
CA ARG A 127 -16.10 6.70 1.96
C ARG A 127 -14.66 6.45 1.53
N THR A 128 -14.19 7.22 0.56
CA THR A 128 -12.77 7.25 0.20
C THR A 128 -11.97 8.01 1.26
N ARG A 129 -10.69 7.68 1.38
CA ARG A 129 -9.76 8.39 2.26
C ARG A 129 -9.47 9.77 1.66
N PRO A 130 -9.37 10.84 2.48
CA PRO A 130 -8.84 12.11 1.99
C PRO A 130 -7.38 11.90 1.54
N GLU A 131 -6.93 12.68 0.56
CA GLU A 131 -5.50 12.72 0.25
C GLU A 131 -4.71 13.16 1.50
N PRO A 132 -3.49 12.65 1.68
CA PRO A 132 -2.61 13.13 2.74
C PRO A 132 -2.39 14.64 2.56
N SER A 133 -2.72 15.42 3.58
CA SER A 133 -2.40 16.84 3.63
C SER A 133 -0.96 17.06 4.12
N GLU A 134 -0.48 18.31 4.02
CA GLU A 134 0.79 18.70 4.61
C GLU A 134 0.83 18.29 6.10
N PRO A 135 1.90 17.61 6.56
CA PRO A 135 1.99 17.19 7.95
C PRO A 135 1.93 18.40 8.91
N PRO A 136 1.45 18.21 10.15
CA PRO A 136 1.52 19.24 11.20
C PRO A 136 2.95 19.78 11.35
N LYS A 137 3.10 21.03 11.82
CA LYS A 137 4.41 21.63 12.01
C LYS A 137 5.27 20.79 12.98
N ALA A 138 6.55 20.64 12.64
CA ALA A 138 7.53 19.95 13.48
C ALA A 138 7.60 20.58 14.89
N ARG A 139 7.63 19.73 15.91
CA ARG A 139 8.02 20.13 17.28
C ARG A 139 9.53 20.05 17.47
N ARG A 140 10.18 19.18 16.71
CA ARG A 140 11.62 18.96 16.68
C ARG A 140 12.01 18.53 15.27
N GLU A 141 13.15 19.01 14.79
CA GLU A 141 13.72 18.59 13.51
C GLU A 141 15.05 17.87 13.73
N ILE A 142 15.30 16.84 12.92
CA ILE A 142 16.58 16.13 12.83
C ILE A 142 16.96 16.14 11.35
N HIS A 143 18.05 16.82 11.01
CA HIS A 143 18.52 16.93 9.64
C HIS A 143 19.52 15.83 9.31
N VAL A 144 19.39 15.28 8.10
CA VAL A 144 20.25 14.24 7.54
C VAL A 144 20.78 14.72 6.20
N ALA A 145 22.09 14.63 6.00
CA ALA A 145 22.73 14.99 4.73
C ALA A 145 23.82 13.97 4.39
N THR A 146 23.99 13.64 3.11
CA THR A 146 25.00 12.66 2.65
C THR A 146 26.45 13.06 2.97
N ASN A 147 26.69 14.36 3.18
CA ASN A 147 27.95 14.95 3.62
C ASN A 147 28.00 15.27 5.14
N GLY A 148 26.99 14.84 5.90
CA GLY A 148 26.92 15.01 7.34
C GLY A 148 27.82 14.05 8.12
N ASN A 149 27.66 14.03 9.45
CA ASN A 149 28.37 13.13 10.36
C ASN A 149 27.40 12.64 11.45
N ASP A 150 27.37 11.34 11.71
CA ASP A 150 26.46 10.77 12.73
C ASP A 150 26.81 11.19 14.16
N ALA A 151 28.02 11.67 14.40
CA ALA A 151 28.38 12.32 15.67
C ALA A 151 27.75 13.71 15.86
N ASN A 152 27.21 14.34 14.80
CA ASN A 152 26.61 15.66 14.89
C ASN A 152 25.30 15.64 15.68
N PRO A 153 24.83 16.79 16.20
CA PRO A 153 23.55 16.87 16.90
C PRO A 153 22.31 16.70 16.00
N GLY A 154 22.46 16.73 14.66
CA GLY A 154 21.34 16.64 13.73
C GLY A 154 20.62 17.97 13.49
N THR A 155 21.32 19.10 13.64
CA THR A 155 20.80 20.42 13.28
C THR A 155 20.98 20.69 11.78
N ALA A 156 20.33 21.72 11.24
CA ALA A 156 20.47 22.06 9.82
C ALA A 156 21.92 22.36 9.39
N THR A 157 22.72 22.95 10.29
CA THR A 157 24.14 23.28 10.05
C THR A 157 25.09 22.15 10.40
N GLN A 158 24.67 21.22 11.27
CA GLN A 158 25.41 20.02 11.65
C GLN A 158 24.49 18.80 11.52
N PRO A 159 24.20 18.36 10.28
CA PRO A 159 23.28 17.25 10.05
C PRO A 159 23.93 15.92 10.39
N LYS A 160 23.10 14.94 10.77
CA LYS A 160 23.46 13.52 10.78
C LYS A 160 23.83 13.07 9.36
N ARG A 161 24.61 11.99 9.24
CA ARG A 161 24.97 11.42 7.93
C ARG A 161 23.94 10.43 7.43
N THR A 162 23.42 9.60 8.32
CA THR A 162 22.57 8.46 7.98
C THR A 162 21.14 8.66 8.45
N LEU A 163 20.21 8.08 7.70
CA LEU A 163 18.81 7.99 8.12
C LEU A 163 18.68 7.08 9.34
N ALA A 164 19.46 5.99 9.42
CA ALA A 164 19.47 5.08 10.56
C ALA A 164 19.68 5.82 11.89
N GLU A 165 20.76 6.61 12.00
CA GLU A 165 21.08 7.39 13.19
C GLU A 165 19.98 8.42 13.50
N ALA A 166 19.41 9.06 12.48
CA ALA A 166 18.34 10.02 12.69
C ALA A 166 17.05 9.36 13.22
N LEU A 167 16.72 8.14 12.77
CA LEU A 167 15.57 7.39 13.25
C LEU A 167 15.75 6.92 14.69
N GLU A 168 16.96 6.52 15.09
CA GLU A 168 17.26 6.20 16.50
C GLU A 168 17.01 7.41 17.42
N ASN A 169 17.29 8.62 16.93
CA ASN A 169 17.06 9.87 17.66
C ASN A 169 15.62 10.42 17.53
N ALA A 170 14.78 9.85 16.66
CA ALA A 170 13.41 10.27 16.37
C ALA A 170 12.37 9.53 17.24
N ASN A 171 12.59 9.51 18.55
CA ASN A 171 11.74 8.78 19.51
C ASN A 171 10.57 9.59 20.09
N GLN A 172 10.48 10.88 19.78
CA GLN A 172 9.45 11.80 20.29
C GLN A 172 8.38 12.11 19.23
N ALA A 173 7.09 12.11 19.63
CA ALA A 173 5.99 12.53 18.77
C ALA A 173 6.15 13.98 18.29
N GLY A 174 5.90 14.24 17.00
CA GLY A 174 6.12 15.54 16.37
C GLY A 174 7.56 15.77 15.90
N THR A 175 8.42 14.74 15.94
CA THR A 175 9.77 14.82 15.37
C THR A 175 9.73 14.65 13.86
N HIS A 176 10.36 15.57 13.14
CA HIS A 176 10.52 15.51 11.70
C HIS A 176 11.99 15.20 11.36
N VAL A 177 12.23 14.10 10.64
CA VAL A 177 13.52 13.77 10.05
C VAL A 177 13.55 14.36 8.64
N ILE A 178 14.45 15.32 8.44
CA ILE A 178 14.58 16.11 7.20
C ILE A 178 15.80 15.63 6.43
N LEU A 179 15.58 14.94 5.30
CA LEU A 179 16.62 14.46 4.41
C LEU A 179 16.98 15.55 3.39
N HIS A 180 18.19 16.07 3.46
CA HIS A 180 18.73 16.96 2.42
C HIS A 180 18.95 16.19 1.11
N GLY A 181 19.09 16.92 0.00
CA GLY A 181 19.22 16.32 -1.32
C GLY A 181 20.39 15.34 -1.42
N GLY A 182 20.14 14.16 -2.00
CA GLY A 182 21.12 13.10 -2.11
C GLY A 182 20.51 11.71 -2.18
N VAL A 183 21.36 10.70 -2.40
CA VAL A 183 20.98 9.29 -2.43
C VAL A 183 21.51 8.60 -1.17
N TYR A 184 20.59 8.08 -0.37
CA TYR A 184 20.83 7.36 0.88
C TYR A 184 20.65 5.87 0.63
N PHE A 185 21.75 5.13 0.56
CA PHE A 185 21.73 3.68 0.35
C PHE A 185 21.48 2.96 1.68
N GLU A 186 20.26 3.07 2.19
CA GLU A 186 19.80 2.61 3.49
C GLU A 186 18.45 1.93 3.37
N GLY A 187 18.05 1.18 4.39
CA GLY A 187 16.84 0.36 4.40
C GLY A 187 16.95 -0.76 5.42
N ASP A 188 15.87 -1.51 5.59
CA ASP A 188 15.68 -2.48 6.67
C ASP A 188 15.95 -1.85 8.05
N LEU A 189 15.63 -0.56 8.16
CA LEU A 189 15.85 0.22 9.37
C LEU A 189 14.88 -0.21 10.48
N PRO A 190 15.26 -0.11 11.76
CA PRO A 190 14.40 -0.50 12.86
C PRO A 190 13.10 0.32 12.90
N ALA A 191 12.14 -0.17 13.67
CA ALA A 191 10.86 0.49 13.81
C ALA A 191 11.01 1.96 14.19
N VAL A 192 10.40 2.83 13.39
CA VAL A 192 10.31 4.26 13.66
C VAL A 192 9.54 4.46 14.97
N GLY A 193 9.85 5.52 15.73
CA GLY A 193 9.18 5.87 16.98
C GLY A 193 7.65 5.98 16.89
N LYS A 194 7.01 6.43 17.97
CA LYS A 194 5.54 6.51 18.07
C LYS A 194 5.07 7.96 18.02
N GLY A 195 4.48 8.36 16.91
CA GLY A 195 3.75 9.61 16.77
C GLY A 195 2.30 9.52 17.25
N THR A 196 1.57 10.63 17.08
CA THR A 196 0.13 10.78 17.29
C THR A 196 -0.51 11.43 16.06
N ALA A 197 -1.84 11.50 15.97
CA ALA A 197 -2.50 12.18 14.86
C ALA A 197 -2.12 13.68 14.78
N GLU A 198 -1.99 14.34 15.92
CA GLU A 198 -1.67 15.78 16.02
C GLU A 198 -0.16 16.06 15.98
N ALA A 199 0.66 15.04 16.24
CA ALA A 199 2.12 15.12 16.24
C ALA A 199 2.72 13.81 15.69
N PRO A 200 2.63 13.57 14.38
CA PRO A 200 3.22 12.39 13.76
C PRO A 200 4.75 12.44 13.81
N ILE A 201 5.40 11.32 13.53
CA ILE A 201 6.81 11.33 13.15
C ILE A 201 6.86 11.42 11.63
N VAL A 202 7.57 12.42 11.11
CA VAL A 202 7.60 12.68 9.66
C VAL A 202 9.01 12.40 9.15
N ILE A 203 9.14 11.59 8.11
CA ILE A 203 10.39 11.38 7.38
C ILE A 203 10.19 12.03 6.02
N ARG A 204 10.94 13.09 5.71
CA ARG A 204 10.70 13.84 4.48
C ARG A 204 11.96 14.36 3.82
N GLY A 205 11.89 14.56 2.51
CA GLY A 205 12.89 15.35 1.81
C GLY A 205 12.80 16.82 2.20
N ALA A 206 13.95 17.49 2.24
CA ALA A 206 14.03 18.93 2.39
C ALA A 206 13.33 19.61 1.20
N LYS A 207 12.56 20.67 1.48
CA LYS A 207 11.74 21.35 0.48
C LYS A 207 12.57 21.78 -0.74
N GLY A 208 12.11 21.42 -1.93
CA GLY A 208 12.78 21.73 -3.20
C GLY A 208 14.08 20.96 -3.44
N LYS A 209 14.36 19.90 -2.68
CA LYS A 209 15.50 19.01 -2.85
C LYS A 209 15.02 17.60 -3.20
N THR A 210 15.84 16.86 -3.93
CA THR A 210 15.58 15.46 -4.27
C THR A 210 16.28 14.55 -3.26
N ALA A 211 15.55 14.02 -2.29
CA ALA A 211 16.02 13.01 -1.36
C ALA A 211 15.56 11.62 -1.81
N ILE A 212 16.52 10.72 -2.05
CA ILE A 212 16.26 9.37 -2.55
C ILE A 212 16.77 8.37 -1.52
N ILE A 213 15.90 7.49 -1.03
CA ILE A 213 16.28 6.32 -0.24
C ILE A 213 16.35 5.13 -1.21
N ASP A 214 17.52 4.51 -1.31
CA ASP A 214 17.83 3.51 -2.33
C ASP A 214 18.17 2.15 -1.71
N GLY A 215 17.34 1.15 -2.02
CA GLY A 215 17.49 -0.22 -1.55
C GLY A 215 18.56 -1.04 -2.28
N SER A 216 19.25 -0.48 -3.28
CA SER A 216 20.24 -1.18 -4.10
C SER A 216 21.48 -1.58 -3.31
N ASP A 217 22.07 -2.69 -3.75
CA ASP A 217 23.43 -3.07 -3.42
C ASP A 217 24.43 -2.11 -4.07
N ARG A 218 25.20 -1.39 -3.23
CA ARG A 218 26.20 -0.42 -3.72
C ARG A 218 27.28 -1.06 -4.58
N ALA A 219 27.69 -2.29 -4.27
CA ALA A 219 28.73 -2.97 -5.03
C ALA A 219 28.26 -3.31 -6.47
N CYS A 220 26.99 -3.67 -6.63
CA CYS A 220 26.37 -3.94 -7.93
C CYS A 220 26.34 -2.71 -8.85
N LEU A 221 26.08 -1.52 -8.29
CA LEU A 221 26.04 -0.26 -9.06
C LEU A 221 27.36 0.09 -9.72
N SER A 222 28.48 -0.30 -9.10
CA SER A 222 29.84 -0.10 -9.60
C SER A 222 30.46 -1.38 -10.16
N ALA A 223 29.70 -2.46 -10.30
CA ALA A 223 30.26 -3.74 -10.71
C ALA A 223 30.70 -3.72 -12.18
N THR A 224 31.82 -4.38 -12.46
CA THR A 224 32.21 -4.68 -13.84
C THR A 224 31.45 -5.90 -14.32
N TRP A 225 30.60 -5.71 -15.33
CA TRP A 225 29.80 -6.78 -15.92
C TRP A 225 30.59 -7.51 -17.01
N LYS A 226 30.82 -8.80 -16.81
CA LYS A 226 31.42 -9.70 -17.79
C LYS A 226 30.42 -9.99 -18.90
N ASN A 227 30.79 -9.73 -20.15
CA ASN A 227 30.00 -10.16 -21.31
C ASN A 227 30.15 -11.67 -21.50
N LEU A 228 29.03 -12.39 -21.48
CA LEU A 228 28.97 -13.84 -21.68
C LEU A 228 28.54 -14.22 -23.11
N GLY A 229 28.32 -13.24 -23.98
CA GLY A 229 27.79 -13.42 -25.33
C GLY A 229 26.26 -13.46 -25.38
N SER A 230 25.70 -13.28 -26.59
CA SER A 230 24.27 -13.44 -26.87
C SER A 230 23.30 -12.65 -25.96
N GLY A 231 23.74 -11.49 -25.49
CA GLY A 231 22.96 -10.61 -24.60
C GLY A 231 22.99 -11.00 -23.12
N TYR A 232 23.87 -11.91 -22.72
CA TYR A 232 24.06 -12.30 -21.32
C TYR A 232 25.25 -11.60 -20.70
N PHE A 233 25.09 -11.17 -19.45
CA PHE A 233 26.14 -10.55 -18.66
C PHE A 233 26.13 -11.11 -17.25
N SER A 234 27.28 -11.13 -16.58
CA SER A 234 27.34 -11.46 -15.16
C SER A 234 28.26 -10.56 -14.36
N ALA A 235 27.97 -10.45 -13.07
CA ALA A 235 28.78 -9.75 -12.10
C ALA A 235 28.74 -10.48 -10.75
N PRO A 236 29.82 -10.38 -9.93
CA PRO A 236 29.79 -10.87 -8.57
C PRO A 236 28.63 -10.25 -7.78
N PHE A 237 27.90 -11.08 -7.05
CA PHE A 237 26.82 -10.64 -6.17
C PHE A 237 26.66 -11.63 -5.03
N VAL A 238 27.05 -11.22 -3.82
CA VAL A 238 26.93 -12.07 -2.62
C VAL A 238 25.58 -11.82 -1.96
N GLY A 239 24.78 -12.88 -1.84
CA GLY A 239 23.44 -12.86 -1.26
C GLY A 239 22.37 -13.25 -2.28
N SER A 240 21.12 -12.93 -1.97
CA SER A 240 19.99 -13.16 -2.88
C SER A 240 19.29 -11.85 -3.21
N THR A 241 18.68 -11.79 -4.38
CA THR A 241 17.84 -10.65 -4.76
C THR A 241 16.63 -11.12 -5.56
N LYS A 242 15.49 -10.45 -5.35
CA LYS A 242 14.22 -10.68 -6.07
C LYS A 242 13.82 -9.51 -6.96
N VAL A 243 14.59 -8.42 -6.91
CA VAL A 243 14.36 -7.21 -7.68
C VAL A 243 15.68 -6.78 -8.29
N VAL A 244 15.74 -6.85 -9.61
CA VAL A 244 16.82 -6.30 -10.41
C VAL A 244 16.20 -5.40 -11.45
N CYS A 245 16.71 -4.19 -11.57
CA CYS A 245 16.29 -3.22 -12.58
C CYS A 245 17.49 -2.80 -13.43
N VAL A 246 17.24 -2.50 -14.70
CA VAL A 246 18.18 -1.83 -15.58
C VAL A 246 17.71 -0.40 -15.78
N GLU A 247 18.61 0.55 -15.55
CA GLU A 247 18.42 1.97 -15.85
C GLU A 247 19.21 2.32 -17.11
N ASN A 248 18.60 3.04 -18.03
CA ASN A 248 19.29 3.74 -19.11
C ASN A 248 19.66 5.15 -18.65
N LYS A 249 20.95 5.44 -18.47
CA LYS A 249 21.42 6.73 -17.96
C LYS A 249 21.09 7.92 -18.86
N LYS A 250 20.89 7.70 -20.16
CA LYS A 250 20.60 8.79 -21.11
C LYS A 250 19.13 9.21 -21.03
N THR A 251 18.22 8.27 -20.83
CA THR A 251 16.77 8.53 -20.83
C THR A 251 16.18 8.58 -19.43
N GLY A 252 16.88 8.06 -18.41
CA GLY A 252 16.34 7.81 -17.07
C GLY A 252 15.31 6.67 -17.03
N GLU A 253 15.13 5.93 -18.14
CA GLU A 253 14.18 4.83 -18.20
C GLU A 253 14.66 3.66 -17.32
N VAL A 254 13.79 3.21 -16.42
CA VAL A 254 14.05 2.08 -15.53
C VAL A 254 13.11 0.93 -15.88
N ARG A 255 13.68 -0.25 -16.14
CA ARG A 255 12.91 -1.48 -16.40
C ARG A 255 13.29 -2.59 -15.43
N ARG A 256 12.28 -3.29 -14.91
CA ARG A 256 12.48 -4.42 -14.01
C ARG A 256 12.74 -5.69 -14.80
N LEU A 257 13.82 -6.40 -14.49
CA LEU A 257 14.16 -7.67 -15.09
C LEU A 257 13.28 -8.78 -14.49
N TYR A 258 12.84 -9.71 -15.34
CA TYR A 258 12.07 -10.87 -14.91
C TYR A 258 12.94 -11.87 -14.11
N PRO A 259 12.58 -12.23 -12.87
CA PRO A 259 13.32 -13.23 -12.10
C PRO A 259 13.04 -14.65 -12.64
N VAL A 260 14.07 -15.38 -13.04
CA VAL A 260 13.96 -16.77 -13.50
C VAL A 260 14.27 -17.74 -12.35
N GLY A 261 13.69 -18.93 -12.36
CA GLY A 261 13.88 -19.91 -11.29
C GLY A 261 15.23 -20.63 -11.27
N SER A 262 16.00 -20.60 -12.37
CA SER A 262 17.31 -21.28 -12.47
C SER A 262 18.18 -20.71 -13.59
N LEU A 263 19.50 -20.88 -13.48
CA LEU A 263 20.44 -20.48 -14.53
C LEU A 263 20.22 -21.25 -15.86
N PRO A 264 19.96 -22.57 -15.87
CA PRO A 264 19.60 -23.27 -17.10
C PRO A 264 18.36 -22.69 -17.78
N ASN A 265 17.32 -22.34 -17.02
CA ASN A 265 16.12 -21.73 -17.58
C ASN A 265 16.39 -20.33 -18.13
N LEU A 266 17.23 -19.53 -17.45
CA LEU A 266 17.63 -18.22 -17.96
C LEU A 266 18.36 -18.35 -19.31
N LYS A 267 19.36 -19.25 -19.40
CA LYS A 267 20.13 -19.51 -20.62
C LYS A 267 19.25 -20.04 -21.76
N ALA A 268 18.28 -20.89 -21.43
CA ALA A 268 17.29 -21.42 -22.38
C ALA A 268 16.15 -20.44 -22.70
N ARG A 269 16.11 -19.26 -22.08
CA ARG A 269 15.02 -18.27 -22.19
C ARG A 269 13.64 -18.89 -21.89
N LYS A 270 13.57 -19.63 -20.78
CA LYS A 270 12.37 -20.37 -20.32
C LYS A 270 11.87 -19.90 -18.96
N VAL A 271 10.56 -20.05 -18.76
CA VAL A 271 9.87 -19.90 -17.48
C VAL A 271 9.00 -21.13 -17.28
N GLY A 272 9.45 -22.05 -16.42
CA GLY A 272 8.82 -23.37 -16.29
C GLY A 272 8.83 -24.12 -17.62
N ARG A 273 7.64 -24.46 -18.13
CA ARG A 273 7.46 -25.14 -19.43
C ARG A 273 7.32 -24.18 -20.63
N SER A 274 7.22 -22.88 -20.38
CA SER A 274 7.01 -21.84 -21.41
C SER A 274 8.30 -21.10 -21.75
N THR A 275 8.28 -20.26 -22.79
CA THR A 275 9.44 -19.44 -23.21
C THR A 275 9.24 -17.97 -22.89
N PHE A 276 10.33 -17.18 -22.96
CA PHE A 276 10.26 -15.73 -22.84
C PHE A 276 9.32 -15.09 -23.88
N GLY A 277 9.27 -15.65 -25.09
CA GLY A 277 8.39 -15.16 -26.15
C GLY A 277 6.91 -15.24 -25.78
N THR A 278 6.48 -16.31 -25.09
CA THR A 278 5.10 -16.48 -24.62
C THR A 278 4.64 -15.32 -23.73
N TYR A 279 5.52 -14.80 -22.88
CA TYR A 279 5.22 -13.73 -21.93
C TYR A 279 5.81 -12.38 -22.33
N LYS A 280 6.37 -12.27 -23.55
CA LYS A 280 7.07 -11.08 -24.05
C LYS A 280 8.16 -10.57 -23.09
N ILE A 281 8.87 -11.49 -22.44
CA ILE A 281 9.99 -11.15 -21.53
C ILE A 281 11.18 -10.73 -22.39
N THR A 282 11.59 -9.48 -22.27
CA THR A 282 12.72 -8.90 -23.02
C THR A 282 14.02 -8.86 -22.22
N GLU A 283 13.91 -8.85 -20.88
CA GLU A 283 15.04 -8.87 -19.96
C GLU A 283 14.73 -9.72 -18.73
N ALA A 284 15.73 -10.43 -18.23
CA ALA A 284 15.57 -11.40 -17.16
C ALA A 284 16.85 -11.58 -16.36
N PHE A 285 16.76 -12.15 -15.16
CA PHE A 285 17.94 -12.42 -14.34
C PHE A 285 17.81 -13.71 -13.53
N PHE A 286 18.95 -14.21 -13.06
CA PHE A 286 19.05 -15.24 -12.05
C PHE A 286 20.22 -14.91 -11.11
N CYS A 287 20.01 -15.05 -9.81
CA CYS A 287 21.04 -14.86 -8.80
C CYS A 287 21.40 -16.23 -8.21
N THR A 288 22.68 -16.60 -8.29
CA THR A 288 23.19 -17.91 -7.83
C THR A 288 23.52 -17.94 -6.33
N GLY A 289 23.44 -16.81 -5.64
CA GLY A 289 23.96 -16.62 -4.28
C GLY A 289 25.36 -15.98 -4.23
N LYS A 290 26.11 -16.07 -5.33
CA LYS A 290 27.48 -15.53 -5.46
C LYS A 290 27.69 -14.69 -6.72
N GLU A 291 26.81 -14.86 -7.70
CA GLU A 291 26.85 -14.19 -8.99
C GLU A 291 25.43 -13.78 -9.39
N LEU A 292 25.31 -12.60 -9.98
CA LEU A 292 24.11 -12.15 -10.67
C LEU A 292 24.33 -12.31 -12.17
N VAL A 293 23.49 -13.12 -12.82
CA VAL A 293 23.50 -13.32 -14.26
C VAL A 293 22.25 -12.68 -14.85
N ILE A 294 22.41 -11.82 -15.84
CA ILE A 294 21.30 -11.15 -16.53
C ILE A 294 21.27 -11.54 -18.01
N TYR A 295 20.07 -11.62 -18.55
CA TYR A 295 19.79 -11.50 -19.97
C TYR A 295 19.27 -10.08 -20.23
N CYS A 296 20.06 -9.24 -20.88
CA CYS A 296 19.74 -7.87 -21.20
C CYS A 296 20.41 -7.53 -22.55
N PRO A 297 19.75 -7.81 -23.69
CA PRO A 297 20.39 -7.74 -25.01
C PRO A 297 20.81 -6.33 -25.44
N TYR A 298 20.28 -5.30 -24.78
CA TYR A 298 20.62 -3.90 -25.02
C TYR A 298 21.53 -3.29 -23.94
N TYR A 299 22.05 -4.10 -23.00
CA TYR A 299 23.00 -3.62 -21.99
C TYR A 299 24.24 -3.04 -22.67
N LYS A 300 24.65 -1.86 -22.22
CA LYS A 300 25.83 -1.15 -22.71
C LYS A 300 26.61 -0.61 -21.52
N SER A 301 27.84 -1.09 -21.37
CA SER A 301 28.75 -0.60 -20.33
C SER A 301 28.86 0.93 -20.39
N GLY A 302 28.77 1.59 -19.24
CA GLY A 302 28.80 3.04 -19.13
C GLY A 302 27.47 3.75 -19.39
N GLU A 303 26.58 3.19 -20.23
CA GLU A 303 25.27 3.76 -20.55
C GLU A 303 24.12 3.18 -19.73
N THR A 304 24.27 1.95 -19.24
CA THR A 304 23.27 1.28 -18.41
C THR A 304 23.78 1.01 -17.00
N VAL A 305 22.90 1.13 -15.99
CA VAL A 305 23.16 0.73 -14.60
C VAL A 305 22.28 -0.44 -14.24
N ILE A 306 22.82 -1.41 -13.51
CA ILE A 306 22.03 -2.50 -12.92
C ILE A 306 21.85 -2.23 -11.44
N HIS A 307 20.60 -2.09 -11.03
CA HIS A 307 20.19 -1.95 -9.64
C HIS A 307 19.72 -3.31 -9.14
N ALA A 308 20.54 -3.97 -8.33
CA ALA A 308 20.11 -5.16 -7.61
C ALA A 308 19.72 -4.77 -6.19
N ALA A 309 18.45 -4.92 -5.84
CA ALA A 309 17.99 -4.63 -4.50
C ALA A 309 18.69 -5.55 -3.48
N ARG A 310 19.23 -4.95 -2.42
CA ARG A 310 19.77 -5.65 -1.24
C ARG A 310 18.79 -5.63 -0.08
N ARG A 311 17.94 -4.60 -0.01
CA ARG A 311 17.12 -4.29 1.14
C ARG A 311 15.65 -4.64 0.93
N GLY A 312 14.99 -5.07 1.99
CA GLY A 312 13.59 -5.48 2.02
C GLY A 312 12.64 -4.30 1.95
N SER A 313 12.82 -3.30 2.81
CA SER A 313 12.01 -2.09 2.89
C SER A 313 12.86 -0.88 3.32
N VAL A 314 12.24 0.30 3.44
CA VAL A 314 12.90 1.48 4.01
C VAL A 314 13.07 1.31 5.53
N ALA A 315 12.00 0.96 6.23
CA ALA A 315 12.02 0.71 7.66
C ALA A 315 10.95 -0.33 8.05
N GLU A 316 11.09 -0.89 9.25
CA GLU A 316 10.04 -1.68 9.89
C GLU A 316 8.92 -0.76 10.42
N HIS A 317 7.66 -1.21 10.30
CA HIS A 317 6.49 -0.45 10.78
C HIS A 317 5.62 -1.18 11.80
N SER A 318 5.94 -2.44 12.13
CA SER A 318 5.15 -3.31 13.01
C SER A 318 4.86 -2.69 14.40
N ARG A 319 5.76 -1.85 14.90
CA ARG A 319 5.68 -1.19 16.22
C ARG A 319 5.57 0.34 16.15
N SER A 320 5.53 0.89 14.95
CA SER A 320 5.43 2.34 14.71
C SER A 320 3.97 2.79 14.79
N ARG A 321 3.75 4.08 15.09
CA ARG A 321 2.42 4.71 15.06
C ARG A 321 2.51 6.09 14.46
N HIS A 322 1.55 6.45 13.60
CA HIS A 322 1.46 7.76 12.95
C HIS A 322 2.80 8.24 12.37
N VAL A 323 3.38 7.44 11.48
CA VAL A 323 4.59 7.77 10.73
C VAL A 323 4.17 8.21 9.34
N VAL A 324 4.73 9.33 8.87
CA VAL A 324 4.43 9.91 7.56
C VAL A 324 5.71 10.00 6.75
N TYR A 325 5.66 9.53 5.51
CA TYR A 325 6.69 9.79 4.50
C TYR A 325 6.18 10.84 3.53
N SER A 326 6.98 11.86 3.24
CA SER A 326 6.59 12.93 2.30
C SER A 326 7.81 13.48 1.55
N ASP A 327 7.60 14.04 0.35
CA ASP A 327 8.64 14.74 -0.42
C ASP A 327 9.96 13.96 -0.64
N LEU A 328 9.88 12.64 -0.73
CA LEU A 328 11.04 11.78 -0.95
C LEU A 328 10.73 10.66 -1.94
N THR A 329 11.78 10.08 -2.49
CA THR A 329 11.69 8.92 -3.39
C THR A 329 12.27 7.70 -2.69
N CYS A 330 11.53 6.59 -2.71
CA CYS A 330 12.04 5.29 -2.31
C CYS A 330 12.14 4.40 -3.54
N GLN A 331 13.31 3.80 -3.79
CA GLN A 331 13.53 2.99 -4.99
C GLN A 331 14.35 1.73 -4.71
N PHE A 332 14.13 0.72 -5.55
CA PHE A 332 14.91 -0.53 -5.60
C PHE A 332 14.94 -1.35 -4.29
N PHE A 333 13.78 -1.57 -3.67
CA PHE A 333 13.59 -2.49 -2.53
C PHE A 333 12.95 -3.82 -2.98
N HIS A 334 13.10 -4.91 -2.20
CA HIS A 334 12.40 -6.18 -2.47
C HIS A 334 10.90 -6.10 -2.23
N GLY A 335 10.49 -5.41 -1.16
CA GLY A 335 9.10 -5.16 -0.78
C GLY A 335 8.64 -3.74 -1.14
N GLN A 336 7.34 -3.49 -0.97
CA GLN A 336 6.83 -2.11 -0.95
C GLN A 336 7.12 -1.49 0.43
N VAL A 337 7.29 -0.17 0.44
CA VAL A 337 7.40 0.66 1.66
C VAL A 337 6.08 0.61 2.43
#